data_AF-A0A315VNL1-F1
#
_entry.id   AF-A0A315VNL1-F1
#
_cell.length_a   1.000
_cell.length_b   1.000
_cell.length_c   1.000
_cell.angle_alpha   90.00
_cell.angle_beta   90.00
_cell.angle_gamma   90.00
#
_symmetry.space_group_name_H-M   'P 1'
#
loop_
_entity.id
_entity.type
_entity.pdbx_description
1 polymer ?
#
loop_
_entity_poly.entity_id
_entity_poly.type
_entity_poly.pdbx_seq_one_letter_code
_entity_poly.pdbx_strand_id
1 'polypeptide(L)' 'MHLWCETVHSKDFRWESKTNKKSQTMPPKIINFSRDIVVNEGSNVTLMCQANGKPEPSISWKFISNS' A
#
# COMPACT_ATOMS: atom_id res chain seq x y z
N MET A 1 19.04 -4.19 4.70
CA MET A 1 17.99 -3.14 4.60
C MET A 1 16.71 -3.82 4.16
N HIS A 2 15.64 -3.78 4.96
CA HIS A 2 14.34 -4.32 4.57
C HIS A 2 13.37 -3.16 4.37
N LEU A 3 12.69 -3.11 3.22
CA LEU A 3 11.62 -2.15 2.96
C LEU A 3 10.30 -2.91 2.86
N TRP A 4 9.31 -2.49 3.64
CA TRP A 4 7.99 -3.08 3.66
C TRP A 4 7.00 -2.18 2.93
N CYS A 5 6.23 -2.75 2.00
CA CYS A 5 5.09 -2.04 1.41
C CYS A 5 3.86 -2.21 2.29
N GLU A 6 3.20 -1.09 2.61
CA GLU A 6 1.92 -1.08 3.31
C GLU A 6 0.90 -0.27 2.54
N THR A 7 -0.34 -0.76 2.51
CA THR A 7 -1.47 -0.04 1.94
C THR A 7 -2.20 0.69 3.05
N VAL A 8 -2.27 2.01 2.95
CA VAL A 8 -3.10 2.79 3.85
C VAL A 8 -4.52 2.74 3.29
N HIS A 9 -5.48 2.31 4.10
CA HIS A 9 -6.89 2.50 3.77
C HIS A 9 -7.08 4.00 3.57
N SER A 10 -7.56 4.42 2.39
CA SER A 10 -7.82 5.83 2.12
C SER A 10 -8.83 6.32 3.15
N LYS A 11 -8.36 7.02 4.19
CA LYS A 11 -9.17 7.52 5.32
C LYS A 11 -10.01 8.74 4.91
N ASP A 12 -10.50 8.76 3.68
CA ASP A 12 -11.45 9.76 3.20
C ASP A 12 -12.72 9.08 2.68
N PHE A 13 -13.24 8.14 3.47
CA PHE A 13 -14.68 7.89 3.48
C PHE A 13 -15.26 8.72 4.61
N ARG A 14 -15.23 10.06 4.42
CA ARG A 14 -16.01 10.99 5.23
C ARG A 14 -17.47 10.66 4.93
N TRP A 15 -18.13 9.99 5.87
CA TRP A 15 -19.55 9.70 5.76
C TRP A 15 -20.28 11.04 5.67
N GLU A 16 -20.77 11.43 4.50
CA GLU A 16 -21.83 12.42 4.41
C GLU A 16 -23.15 11.64 4.35
N SER A 17 -23.89 11.79 5.45
CA SER A 17 -25.25 11.34 5.76
C SER A 17 -26.02 10.46 4.77
N LYS A 18 -26.46 9.31 5.32
CA LYS A 18 -27.78 8.68 5.10
C LYS A 18 -28.22 8.44 3.64
N THR A 19 -27.63 7.46 2.97
CA THR A 19 -28.39 6.64 1.99
C THR A 19 -28.01 5.17 2.16
N ASN A 20 -28.99 4.28 2.16
CA ASN A 20 -28.83 2.83 2.26
C ASN A 20 -28.28 2.27 0.94
N LYS A 21 -27.04 2.64 0.60
CA LYS A 21 -26.33 2.15 -0.57
C LYS A 21 -25.17 1.31 -0.05
N LYS A 22 -25.29 -0.02 -0.08
CA LYS A 22 -24.12 -0.91 0.00
C LYS A 22 -23.26 -0.62 -1.23
N SER A 23 -22.43 0.40 -1.18
CA SER A 23 -21.32 0.54 -2.12
C SER A 23 -20.45 -0.69 -1.92
N GLN A 24 -20.24 -1.47 -2.98
CA GLN A 24 -19.27 -2.55 -2.97
C GLN A 24 -17.88 -1.94 -2.74
N THR A 25 -17.50 -1.80 -1.47
CA THR A 25 -16.16 -1.39 -1.07
C THR A 25 -15.27 -2.63 -1.16
N MET A 26 -14.18 -2.51 -1.90
CA MET A 26 -13.16 -3.56 -1.92
C MET A 26 -12.06 -3.15 -0.96
N PRO A 27 -11.77 -3.95 0.07
CA PRO A 27 -10.67 -3.63 0.97
C PRO A 27 -9.36 -3.56 0.17
N PRO A 28 -8.45 -2.65 0.55
CA PRO A 28 -7.16 -2.52 -0.09
C PRO A 28 -6.37 -3.81 0.08
N LYS A 29 -5.86 -4.35 -1.03
CA LYS A 29 -5.07 -5.56 -1.05
C LYS A 29 -3.87 -5.37 -1.97
N ILE A 30 -2.68 -5.65 -1.45
CA ILE A 30 -1.45 -5.67 -2.24
C ILE A 30 -1.55 -6.85 -3.21
N ILE A 31 -1.49 -6.55 -4.50
CA ILE A 31 -1.56 -7.54 -5.58
C ILE A 31 -0.20 -7.82 -6.20
N ASN A 32 0.74 -6.87 -6.13
CA ASN A 32 2.10 -7.06 -6.61
C ASN A 32 3.06 -6.20 -5.79
N PHE A 33 4.19 -6.74 -5.38
CA PHE A 33 5.24 -5.96 -4.73
C PHE A 33 6.61 -6.61 -4.93
N SER A 34 7.64 -5.77 -4.92
CA SER A 34 9.03 -6.19 -4.86
C SER A 34 9.28 -6.84 -3.50
N ARG A 35 9.52 -8.16 -3.51
CA ARG A 35 9.99 -8.95 -2.37
C ARG A 35 11.43 -8.61 -2.00
N ASP A 36 12.03 -9.35 -1.07
CA ASP A 36 13.42 -9.17 -0.64
C ASP A 36 14.38 -9.07 -1.82
N ILE A 37 14.97 -7.89 -1.99
CA ILE A 37 16.00 -7.62 -2.99
C ILE A 37 17.32 -7.44 -2.26
N VAL A 38 18.30 -8.27 -2.60
CA VAL A 38 19.68 -8.09 -2.15
C VAL A 38 20.35 -7.16 -3.15
N VAL A 39 20.68 -5.95 -2.69
CA VAL A 39 21.41 -4.97 -3.50
C VAL A 39 22.70 -4.58 -2.80
N ASN A 40 23.70 -4.26 -3.61
CA ASN A 40 25.00 -3.81 -3.09
C ASN A 40 24.90 -2.35 -2.62
N GLU A 41 25.69 -2.00 -1.62
CA GLU A 41 25.81 -0.63 -1.14
C GLU A 41 26.18 0.32 -2.30
N GLY A 42 25.46 1.42 -2.45
CA GLY A 42 25.61 2.36 -3.57
C GLY A 42 24.87 1.99 -4.86
N SER A 43 24.14 0.87 -4.91
CA SER A 43 23.33 0.49 -6.07
C SER A 43 21.94 1.13 -6.02
N ASN A 44 21.43 1.57 -7.18
CA ASN A 44 20.05 2.04 -7.32
C ASN A 44 19.10 0.84 -7.39
N VAL A 45 18.15 0.78 -6.45
CA VAL A 45 17.07 -0.21 -6.44
C VAL A 45 15.74 0.47 -6.70
N THR A 46 14.93 -0.13 -7.58
CA THR A 46 13.54 0.29 -7.80
C THR A 46 12.62 -0.73 -7.15
N LEU A 47 11.92 -0.29 -6.10
CA LEU A 47 10.91 -1.10 -5.44
C LEU A 47 9.54 -0.79 -6.04
N MET A 48 8.85 -1.82 -6.48
CA MET A 48 7.50 -1.72 -7.03
C MET A 48 6.51 -2.18 -5.97
N CYS A 49 5.41 -1.47 -5.80
CA CYS A 49 4.27 -1.94 -5.03
C CYS A 49 2.99 -1.52 -5.73
N GLN A 50 2.05 -2.46 -5.80
CA GLN A 50 0.79 -2.34 -6.49
C GLN A 50 -0.28 -2.90 -5.59
N ALA A 51 -1.28 -2.08 -5.32
CA ALA A 51 -2.42 -2.44 -4.50
C ALA A 51 -3.71 -2.18 -5.27
N ASN A 52 -4.72 -3.00 -4.99
CA ASN A 52 -6.06 -2.87 -5.55
C ASN A 52 -7.05 -2.68 -4.40
N GLY A 53 -8.03 -1.80 -4.58
CA GLY A 53 -9.02 -1.46 -3.56
C GLY A 53 -10.00 -0.44 -4.10
N LYS A 54 -11.18 -0.34 -3.46
CA LYS A 54 -12.20 0.66 -3.78
C LYS A 54 -12.73 1.28 -2.48
N PRO A 55 -12.56 2.60 -2.26
CA PRO A 55 -11.87 3.57 -3.12
C PRO A 55 -10.36 3.27 -3.28
N GLU A 56 -9.73 3.88 -4.30
CA GLU A 56 -8.33 3.61 -4.67
C GLU A 56 -7.39 3.73 -3.45
N PRO A 57 -6.55 2.71 -3.16
CA PRO A 57 -5.69 2.71 -1.99
C PRO A 57 -4.45 3.58 -2.18
N SER A 58 -3.99 4.18 -1.07
CA SER A 58 -2.71 4.88 -1.05
C SER A 58 -1.58 3.93 -0.66
N ILE A 59 -0.53 3.87 -1.48
CA ILE A 59 0.65 3.02 -1.27
C ILE A 59 1.69 3.80 -0.45
N SER A 60 2.26 3.18 0.57
CA SER A 60 3.29 3.78 1.41
C SER A 60 4.41 2.78 1.71
N TRP A 61 5.64 3.27 1.71
CA TRP A 61 6.83 2.47 1.96
C TRP A 61 7.35 2.74 3.37
N LYS A 62 7.62 1.67 4.13
CA LYS A 62 8.30 1.77 5.42
C LYS A 62 9.70 1.17 5.33
N PHE A 63 10.67 1.96 5.77
CA PHE A 63 12.05 1.51 5.92
C PHE A 63 12.21 0.83 7.27
N ILE A 64 12.65 -0.43 7.27
CA ILE A 64 12.97 -1.20 8.47
C ILE A 64 14.47 -1.54 8.41
N SER A 65 15.29 -0.73 9.07
CA SER A 65 16.64 -1.13 9.45
C SER A 65 16.54 -1.99 10.69
N ASN A 66 16.76 -3.30 10.56
CA ASN A 66 17.01 -4.15 11.73
C ASN A 66 18.31 -3.64 12.37
N SER A 67 18.20 -3.04 13.56
CA SER A 67 19.34 -2.56 14.36
C SER A 67 20.23 -3.70 14.83
#